data_AF-A0A1G0XT11-F1
#
_entry.id   AF-A0A1G0XT11-F1
#
_cell.length_a   1.000
_cell.length_b   1.000
_cell.length_c   1.000
_cell.angle_alpha   90.00
_cell.angle_beta   90.00
_cell.angle_gamma   90.00
#
_symmetry.space_group_name_H-M   'P 1'
#
loop_
_entity.id
_entity.type
_entity.pdbx_description
1 polymer ?
#
loop_
_entity_poly.entity_id
_entity_poly.type
_entity_poly.pdbx_seq_one_letter_code
_entity_poly.pdbx_strand_id
1 'polypeptide(L)'
;MKKIVALVVIVFAMTAGTVTQATVLDKIVMYIPNRIVDVTDIISLSLGFGPCARAEMWCTRPFSFGAGTGVEAKMIKGYNRQYGFGLESGWDTSFVMISAEGKELQSTIGTVKTVEYYASGVPDLRKKDYSYSEGSRDYWSVGVQAGCGIAEVDAEFHAIELFDFFAGFIFFDLKDDDITMNDLSN
;
A
#
# COMPACT_ATOMS: atom_id res chain seq x y z
N MET A 1 10.38 19.58 -37.07
CA MET A 1 9.72 18.32 -36.63
C MET A 1 10.72 17.21 -36.32
N LYS A 2 11.54 16.73 -37.28
CA LYS A 2 12.52 15.65 -37.04
C LYS A 2 13.53 15.91 -35.89
N LYS A 3 14.00 17.15 -35.74
CA LYS A 3 14.93 17.55 -34.67
C LYS A 3 14.29 17.58 -33.27
N ILE A 4 13.00 17.87 -33.19
CA ILE A 4 12.25 17.91 -31.92
C ILE A 4 11.93 16.48 -31.47
N VAL A 5 11.54 15.60 -32.39
CA VAL A 5 11.34 14.17 -32.11
C VAL A 5 12.63 13.50 -31.65
N ALA A 6 13.76 13.80 -32.30
CA ALA A 6 15.06 13.30 -31.87
C ALA A 6 15.44 13.79 -30.46
N LEU A 7 15.12 15.04 -30.13
CA LEU A 7 15.38 15.61 -28.81
C LEU A 7 14.49 14.98 -27.73
N VAL A 8 13.22 14.71 -28.03
CA VAL A 8 12.29 14.01 -27.13
C VAL A 8 12.76 12.57 -26.89
N VAL A 9 13.20 11.86 -27.94
CA VAL A 9 13.74 10.49 -27.82
C VAL A 9 15.05 10.47 -27.04
N ILE A 10 15.94 11.46 -27.23
CA ILE A 10 17.19 11.57 -26.47
C ILE A 10 16.90 11.92 -25.01
N VAL A 11 15.96 12.81 -24.73
CA VAL A 11 15.56 13.15 -23.36
C VAL A 11 14.92 11.93 -22.68
N PHE A 12 14.04 11.19 -23.36
CA PHE A 12 13.48 9.92 -22.85
C PHE A 12 14.57 8.86 -22.61
N ALA A 13 15.53 8.74 -23.52
CA ALA A 13 16.64 7.79 -23.38
C ALA A 13 17.62 8.18 -22.27
N MET A 14 17.80 9.47 -22.01
CA MET A 14 18.67 9.96 -20.94
C MET A 14 17.99 9.97 -19.57
N THR A 15 16.66 10.09 -19.49
CA THR A 15 15.91 9.88 -18.24
C THR A 15 15.70 8.39 -17.92
N ALA A 16 15.77 7.50 -18.93
CA ALA A 16 15.78 6.06 -18.71
C ALA A 16 17.15 5.53 -18.23
N GLY A 17 18.21 6.34 -18.30
CA GLY A 17 19.60 5.93 -18.01
C GLY A 17 20.04 6.07 -16.55
N THR A 18 19.16 6.52 -15.64
CA THR A 18 19.49 6.73 -14.22
C THR A 18 18.74 5.82 -13.25
N VAL A 19 18.24 4.68 -13.71
CA VAL A 19 17.63 3.68 -12.84
C VAL A 19 18.41 2.38 -13.01
N THR A 20 19.05 2.01 -11.89
CA THR A 20 19.55 0.69 -11.46
C THR A 20 19.40 -0.48 -12.44
N GLN A 21 20.46 -1.29 -12.54
CA GLN A 21 20.70 -2.42 -13.45
C GLN A 21 19.57 -3.48 -13.53
N ALA A 22 18.39 -3.13 -14.05
CA ALA A 22 17.46 -4.06 -14.67
C ALA A 22 17.73 -4.01 -16.17
N THR A 23 18.13 -5.14 -16.76
CA THR A 23 18.36 -5.22 -18.19
C THR A 23 17.05 -4.89 -18.89
N VAL A 24 17.05 -4.17 -20.01
CA VAL A 24 15.82 -3.89 -20.80
C VAL A 24 15.02 -5.17 -21.08
N LEU A 25 15.73 -6.29 -21.20
CA LEU A 25 15.16 -7.63 -21.33
C LEU A 25 14.33 -8.05 -20.10
N ASP A 26 14.80 -7.78 -18.88
CA ASP A 26 14.10 -8.10 -17.64
C ASP A 26 12.76 -7.36 -17.58
N LYS A 27 12.75 -6.07 -17.94
CA LYS A 27 11.53 -5.26 -18.01
C LYS A 27 10.53 -5.78 -19.05
N ILE A 28 11.00 -6.33 -20.18
CA ILE A 28 10.13 -6.91 -21.21
C ILE A 28 9.55 -8.26 -20.75
N VAL A 29 10.36 -9.12 -20.14
CA VAL A 29 9.91 -10.45 -19.71
C VAL A 29 9.00 -10.35 -18.47
N MET A 30 9.34 -9.47 -17.53
CA MET A 30 8.57 -9.23 -16.30
C MET A 30 7.40 -8.27 -16.50
N TYR A 31 7.21 -7.73 -17.71
CA TYR A 31 6.12 -6.80 -18.01
C TYR A 31 4.74 -7.36 -17.58
N ILE A 32 4.37 -8.54 -18.06
CA ILE A 32 3.07 -9.15 -17.76
C ILE A 32 2.96 -9.50 -16.25
N PRO A 33 3.93 -10.19 -15.64
CA PRO A 33 3.93 -10.42 -14.18
C PRO A 33 3.74 -9.14 -13.36
N ASN A 34 4.49 -8.08 -13.65
CA ASN A 34 4.41 -6.82 -12.90
C ASN A 34 3.04 -6.18 -13.05
N ARG A 35 2.45 -6.17 -14.26
CA ARG A 35 1.08 -5.66 -14.44
C ARG A 35 0.05 -6.43 -13.60
N ILE A 36 0.22 -7.73 -13.40
CA ILE A 36 -0.70 -8.52 -12.55
C ILE A 36 -0.53 -8.12 -11.08
N VAL A 37 0.72 -7.98 -10.62
CA VAL A 37 1.02 -7.60 -9.24
C VAL A 37 0.49 -6.19 -8.94
N ASP A 38 0.70 -5.23 -9.83
CA ASP A 38 0.19 -3.87 -9.67
C ASP A 38 -1.34 -3.83 -9.59
N VAL A 39 -2.05 -4.65 -10.38
CA VAL A 39 -3.52 -4.76 -10.26
C VAL A 39 -3.91 -5.27 -8.88
N THR A 40 -3.15 -6.19 -8.30
CA THR A 40 -3.42 -6.67 -6.95
C THR A 40 -3.11 -5.62 -5.89
N ASP A 41 -2.14 -4.74 -6.10
CA ASP A 41 -1.75 -3.70 -5.17
C ASP A 41 -2.76 -2.54 -5.08
N ILE A 42 -3.66 -2.39 -6.06
CA ILE A 42 -4.77 -1.42 -6.05
C ILE A 42 -5.73 -1.64 -4.86
N ILE A 43 -5.93 -2.89 -4.43
CA ILE A 43 -6.89 -3.24 -3.39
C ILE A 43 -6.21 -3.97 -2.25
N SER A 44 -6.30 -3.42 -1.04
CA SER A 44 -5.99 -4.14 0.18
C SER A 44 -7.24 -4.76 0.79
N LEU A 45 -7.11 -5.97 1.30
CA LEU A 45 -8.17 -6.69 2.00
C LEU A 45 -7.57 -7.41 3.19
N SER A 46 -8.16 -7.20 4.37
CA SER A 46 -7.83 -7.96 5.57
C SER A 46 -9.08 -8.57 6.18
N LEU A 47 -8.94 -9.79 6.68
CA LEU A 47 -9.98 -10.52 7.39
C LEU A 47 -9.48 -10.81 8.80
N GLY A 48 -10.20 -10.30 9.79
CA GLY A 48 -9.92 -10.48 11.21
C GLY A 48 -10.85 -11.50 11.86
N PHE A 49 -10.30 -12.28 12.78
CA PHE A 49 -11.06 -13.17 13.65
C PHE A 49 -10.64 -12.98 15.10
N GLY A 50 -11.56 -12.48 15.93
CA GLY A 50 -11.34 -12.20 17.35
C GLY A 50 -12.34 -11.18 17.92
N PRO A 51 -12.38 -11.00 19.24
CA PRO A 51 -13.28 -10.05 19.88
C PRO A 51 -13.04 -8.61 19.40
N CYS A 52 -14.01 -8.05 18.68
CA CYS A 52 -13.95 -6.69 18.15
C CYS A 52 -15.31 -5.98 18.10
N ALA A 53 -15.24 -4.66 18.13
CA ALA A 53 -16.32 -3.76 17.77
C ALA A 53 -15.71 -2.56 17.06
N ARG A 54 -15.84 -2.53 15.72
CA ARG A 54 -15.26 -1.51 14.86
C ARG A 54 -16.23 -1.07 13.78
N ALA A 55 -16.34 0.22 13.58
CA ALA A 55 -17.02 0.80 12.43
C ALA A 55 -16.27 2.08 12.06
N GLU A 56 -15.44 2.00 11.04
CA GLU A 56 -14.67 3.12 10.51
C GLU A 56 -14.79 3.17 8.99
N MET A 57 -14.92 4.36 8.45
CA MET A 57 -14.82 4.62 7.01
C MET A 57 -13.97 5.86 6.77
N TRP A 58 -13.26 5.89 5.65
CA TRP A 58 -12.42 7.04 5.32
C TRP A 58 -12.37 7.26 3.81
N CYS A 59 -12.37 8.53 3.44
CA CYS A 59 -12.10 8.93 2.05
C CYS A 59 -10.59 9.10 1.81
N THR A 60 -9.88 9.52 2.85
CA THR A 60 -8.42 9.57 2.95
C THR A 60 -8.08 9.40 4.42
N ARG A 61 -6.85 9.03 4.78
CA ARG A 61 -6.49 8.90 6.20
C ARG A 61 -6.76 10.15 7.04
N PRO A 62 -6.60 11.39 6.52
CA PRO A 62 -6.99 12.61 7.22
C PRO A 62 -8.48 12.91 7.22
N PHE A 63 -9.30 12.20 6.47
CA PHE A 63 -10.75 12.38 6.44
C PHE A 63 -11.42 11.05 6.72
N SER A 64 -11.50 10.72 8.01
CA SER A 64 -12.02 9.47 8.53
C SER A 64 -13.12 9.69 9.54
N PHE A 65 -14.03 8.74 9.64
CA PHE A 65 -15.14 8.78 10.57
C PHE A 65 -15.37 7.38 11.13
N GLY A 66 -15.28 7.26 12.45
CA GLY A 66 -15.53 5.98 13.11
C GLY A 66 -14.86 5.83 14.45
N ALA A 67 -15.02 4.64 14.99
CA ALA A 67 -14.25 4.19 16.13
C ALA A 67 -14.24 2.67 16.15
N GLY A 68 -13.21 2.13 16.78
CA GLY A 68 -13.04 0.71 16.91
C GLY A 68 -12.17 0.32 18.09
N THR A 69 -12.40 -0.88 18.61
CA THR A 69 -11.49 -1.56 19.52
C THR A 69 -11.57 -3.06 19.27
N GLY A 70 -10.45 -3.76 19.44
CA GLY A 70 -10.46 -5.21 19.31
C GLY A 70 -9.09 -5.85 19.47
N VAL A 71 -9.11 -7.17 19.65
CA VAL A 71 -7.94 -8.05 19.63
C VAL A 71 -8.24 -9.21 18.70
N GLU A 72 -7.49 -9.35 17.61
CA GLU A 72 -7.83 -10.23 16.51
C GLU A 72 -6.62 -10.92 15.89
N ALA A 73 -6.84 -12.13 15.38
CA ALA A 73 -5.94 -12.73 14.40
C ALA A 73 -6.38 -12.31 12.99
N LYS A 74 -5.47 -11.66 12.24
CA LYS A 74 -5.75 -11.13 10.91
C LYS A 74 -5.02 -11.91 9.83
N MET A 75 -5.71 -12.16 8.73
CA MET A 75 -5.14 -12.48 7.42
C MET A 75 -5.10 -11.21 6.59
N ILE A 76 -3.93 -10.83 6.09
CA ILE A 76 -3.65 -9.50 5.54
C ILE A 76 -3.16 -9.66 4.10
N LYS A 77 -3.87 -9.02 3.17
CA LYS A 77 -3.37 -8.54 1.88
C LYS A 77 -3.36 -7.03 1.96
N GLY A 78 -2.22 -6.46 2.31
CA GLY A 78 -2.06 -5.06 2.64
C GLY A 78 -1.23 -4.29 1.63
N TYR A 79 -1.17 -2.98 1.87
CA TYR A 79 -0.41 -2.02 1.08
C TYR A 79 1.07 -2.40 1.00
N ASN A 80 1.75 -2.08 -0.10
CA ASN A 80 3.16 -2.40 -0.34
C ASN A 80 3.48 -3.89 -0.22
N ARG A 81 2.65 -4.74 -0.88
CA ARG A 81 2.87 -6.19 -1.04
C ARG A 81 3.06 -6.92 0.29
N GLN A 82 2.31 -6.50 1.30
CA GLN A 82 2.27 -7.15 2.62
C GLN A 82 1.24 -8.28 2.60
N TYR A 83 1.72 -9.52 2.56
CA TYR A 83 0.91 -10.72 2.46
C TYR A 83 1.23 -11.65 3.62
N GLY A 84 0.22 -12.03 4.41
CA GLY A 84 0.41 -13.00 5.47
C GLY A 84 -0.59 -12.86 6.61
N PHE A 85 -0.10 -13.09 7.83
CA PHE A 85 -0.92 -13.17 9.04
C PHE A 85 -0.29 -12.37 10.17
N GLY A 86 -1.09 -11.92 11.13
CA GLY A 86 -0.61 -11.25 12.34
C GLY A 86 -1.69 -11.17 13.41
N LEU A 87 -1.29 -10.78 14.62
CA LEU A 87 -2.20 -10.48 15.72
C LEU A 87 -2.30 -8.96 15.87
N GLU A 88 -3.50 -8.42 15.65
CA GLU A 88 -3.78 -7.01 15.87
C GLU A 88 -4.42 -6.80 17.24
N SER A 89 -3.98 -5.79 17.97
CA SER A 89 -4.59 -5.35 19.23
C SER A 89 -4.61 -3.85 19.30
N GLY A 90 -5.75 -3.26 19.63
CA GLY A 90 -5.81 -1.82 19.89
C GLY A 90 -7.16 -1.18 19.66
N TRP A 91 -7.12 0.14 19.54
CA TRP A 91 -8.28 1.00 19.35
C TRP A 91 -7.98 2.15 18.39
N ASP A 92 -9.05 2.69 17.81
CA ASP A 92 -9.05 3.91 17.01
C ASP A 92 -10.33 4.71 17.28
N THR A 93 -10.21 6.00 17.07
CA THR A 93 -11.33 6.90 16.91
C THR A 93 -10.97 7.99 15.93
N SER A 94 -11.89 8.28 15.02
CA SER A 94 -11.72 9.31 14.01
C SER A 94 -13.00 10.11 13.85
N PHE A 95 -12.84 11.42 13.80
CA PHE A 95 -13.90 12.35 13.46
C PHE A 95 -13.35 13.43 12.53
N VAL A 96 -13.61 13.23 11.24
CA VAL A 96 -13.19 14.11 10.17
C VAL A 96 -11.66 14.20 10.12
N MET A 97 -11.08 15.30 10.60
CA MET A 97 -9.62 15.56 10.55
C MET A 97 -8.89 15.23 11.84
N ILE A 98 -9.61 14.90 12.90
CA ILE A 98 -9.01 14.57 14.19
C ILE A 98 -9.18 13.07 14.39
N SER A 99 -8.06 12.38 14.54
CA SER A 99 -8.03 10.97 14.89
C SER A 99 -7.11 10.72 16.08
N ALA A 100 -7.39 9.65 16.80
CA ALA A 100 -6.49 9.08 17.77
C ALA A 100 -6.51 7.57 17.61
N GLU A 101 -5.34 6.95 17.60
CA GLU A 101 -5.20 5.51 17.49
C GLU A 101 -4.06 5.01 18.37
N GLY A 102 -4.29 3.83 18.92
CA GLY A 102 -3.28 3.00 19.57
C GLY A 102 -3.52 1.57 19.10
N LYS A 103 -2.88 1.19 17.99
CA LYS A 103 -2.98 -0.14 17.38
C LYS A 103 -1.61 -0.76 17.24
N GLU A 104 -1.52 -2.06 17.49
CA GLU A 104 -0.31 -2.83 17.29
C GLU A 104 -0.63 -4.06 16.45
N LEU A 105 0.25 -4.36 15.50
CA LEU A 105 0.24 -5.60 14.73
C LEU A 105 1.53 -6.36 15.07
N GLN A 106 1.39 -7.44 15.83
CA GLN A 106 2.48 -8.26 16.33
C GLN A 106 2.38 -9.71 15.83
N SER A 107 3.43 -10.49 16.10
CA SER A 107 3.51 -11.92 15.75
C SER A 107 3.22 -12.18 14.26
N THR A 108 3.77 -11.33 13.39
CA THR A 108 3.50 -11.38 11.95
C THR A 108 4.25 -12.53 11.27
N ILE A 109 3.63 -13.09 10.23
CA ILE A 109 4.19 -14.14 9.37
C ILE A 109 4.06 -13.69 7.91
N GLY A 110 5.00 -14.09 7.05
CA GLY A 110 5.01 -13.72 5.64
C GLY A 110 5.78 -12.42 5.39
N THR A 111 5.27 -11.56 4.53
CA THR A 111 5.87 -10.24 4.23
C THR A 111 5.26 -9.11 5.05
N VAL A 112 4.34 -9.43 5.97
CA VAL A 112 3.66 -8.45 6.83
C VAL A 112 4.63 -7.89 7.86
N LYS A 113 4.73 -6.57 7.93
CA LYS A 113 5.59 -5.86 8.88
C LYS A 113 4.95 -5.82 10.26
N THR A 114 5.74 -6.07 11.29
CA THR A 114 5.34 -5.77 12.67
C THR A 114 5.38 -4.25 12.85
N VAL A 115 4.29 -3.67 13.33
CA VAL A 115 4.09 -2.22 13.39
C VAL A 115 3.30 -1.83 14.63
N GLU A 116 3.67 -0.70 15.22
CA GLU A 116 2.98 -0.07 16.34
C GLU A 116 2.57 1.33 15.89
N TYR A 117 1.26 1.56 15.87
CA TYR A 117 0.63 2.80 15.47
C TYR A 117 0.15 3.55 16.70
N TYR A 118 0.87 4.62 17.01
CA TYR A 118 0.45 5.58 18.02
C TYR A 118 0.37 6.97 17.39
N ALA A 119 -0.85 7.53 17.34
CA ALA A 119 -1.09 8.84 16.78
C ALA A 119 -2.25 9.55 17.48
N SER A 120 -2.16 10.87 17.54
CA SER A 120 -3.26 11.74 17.98
C SER A 120 -3.20 13.06 17.22
N GLY A 121 -4.37 13.58 16.83
CA GLY A 121 -4.51 14.82 16.07
C GLY A 121 -4.72 14.57 14.58
N VAL A 122 -4.08 15.38 13.73
CA VAL A 122 -4.20 15.27 12.27
C VAL A 122 -3.14 14.30 11.74
N PRO A 123 -3.51 13.31 10.90
CA PRO A 123 -2.54 12.42 10.27
C PRO A 123 -1.47 13.17 9.45
N ASP A 124 -0.20 12.91 9.75
CA ASP A 124 0.96 13.56 9.13
C ASP A 124 1.58 12.66 8.04
N LEU A 125 1.58 13.15 6.80
CA LEU A 125 2.20 12.53 5.62
C LEU A 125 3.68 12.14 5.82
N ARG A 126 4.39 12.82 6.71
CA ARG A 126 5.83 12.64 6.91
C ARG A 126 6.16 11.45 7.82
N LYS A 127 5.16 10.82 8.44
CA LYS A 127 5.38 9.61 9.22
C LYS A 127 5.84 8.48 8.30
N LYS A 128 6.79 7.68 8.79
CA LYS A 128 7.36 6.54 8.05
C LYS A 128 6.28 5.54 7.61
N ASP A 129 5.22 5.40 8.39
CA ASP A 129 4.09 4.50 8.10
C ASP A 129 3.39 4.82 6.78
N TYR A 130 3.41 6.10 6.38
CA TYR A 130 2.81 6.61 5.13
C TYR A 130 3.83 6.81 4.01
N SER A 131 5.06 6.29 4.17
CA SER A 131 6.05 6.32 3.09
C SER A 131 5.51 5.57 1.88
N TYR A 132 5.59 6.18 0.69
CA TYR A 132 5.04 5.59 -0.52
C TYR A 132 5.66 4.24 -0.86
N SER A 133 6.99 4.11 -0.78
CA SER A 133 7.71 2.88 -1.15
C SER A 133 7.77 1.83 -0.03
N GLU A 134 7.93 2.27 1.21
CA GLU A 134 8.22 1.37 2.34
C GLU A 134 7.16 1.38 3.45
N GLY A 135 6.19 2.29 3.35
CA GLY A 135 5.15 2.46 4.35
C GLY A 135 4.29 1.22 4.50
N SER A 136 3.67 1.10 5.67
CA SER A 136 2.72 0.03 5.95
C SER A 136 1.28 0.43 5.59
N ARG A 137 1.03 1.73 5.36
CA ARG A 137 -0.28 2.31 5.05
C ARG A 137 -0.16 3.34 3.94
N ASP A 138 -1.19 3.44 3.12
CA ASP A 138 -1.34 4.52 2.17
C ASP A 138 -2.10 5.69 2.82
N TYR A 139 -1.55 6.90 2.70
CA TYR A 139 -2.16 8.12 3.21
C TYR A 139 -3.43 8.51 2.44
N TRP A 140 -3.46 8.18 1.15
CA TRP A 140 -4.51 8.55 0.20
C TRP A 140 -5.50 7.42 -0.04
N SER A 141 -5.48 6.36 0.77
CA SER A 141 -6.43 5.26 0.60
C SER A 141 -7.86 5.68 0.92
N VAL A 142 -8.80 5.10 0.20
CA VAL A 142 -10.23 5.13 0.51
C VAL A 142 -10.57 3.76 1.08
N GLY A 143 -11.24 3.69 2.22
CA GLY A 143 -11.50 2.38 2.82
C GLY A 143 -12.61 2.36 3.85
N VAL A 144 -12.90 1.13 4.25
CA VAL A 144 -13.89 0.81 5.28
C VAL A 144 -13.36 -0.34 6.12
N GLN A 145 -13.50 -0.20 7.43
CA GLN A 145 -13.22 -1.22 8.42
C GLN A 145 -14.50 -1.48 9.22
N ALA A 146 -14.98 -2.70 9.21
CA ALA A 146 -16.18 -3.10 9.93
C ALA A 146 -15.94 -4.43 10.65
N GLY A 147 -16.09 -4.41 11.98
CA GLY A 147 -15.92 -5.57 12.85
C GLY A 147 -17.00 -5.62 13.91
N CYS A 148 -17.58 -6.80 14.12
CA CYS A 148 -18.59 -6.99 15.15
C CYS A 148 -18.52 -8.40 15.74
N GLY A 149 -18.35 -8.46 17.06
CA GLY A 149 -18.34 -9.70 17.78
C GLY A 149 -17.00 -10.41 17.60
N ILE A 150 -16.92 -11.32 16.62
CA ILE A 150 -15.74 -12.18 16.41
C ILE A 150 -15.11 -12.06 15.02
N ALA A 151 -15.67 -11.25 14.14
CA ALA A 151 -15.23 -11.15 12.76
C ALA A 151 -15.11 -9.68 12.35
N GLU A 152 -14.06 -9.40 11.59
CA GLU A 152 -13.77 -8.09 11.03
C GLU A 152 -13.37 -8.21 9.57
N VAL A 153 -13.80 -7.23 8.78
CA VAL A 153 -13.39 -7.04 7.40
C VAL A 153 -12.86 -5.63 7.26
N ASP A 154 -11.70 -5.51 6.64
CA ASP A 154 -11.08 -4.25 6.25
C ASP A 154 -10.79 -4.29 4.76
N ALA A 155 -11.25 -3.28 4.03
CA ALA A 155 -11.03 -3.14 2.60
C ALA A 155 -10.59 -1.72 2.27
N GLU A 156 -9.48 -1.61 1.55
CA GLU A 156 -8.92 -0.34 1.11
C GLU A 156 -8.70 -0.33 -0.40
N PHE A 157 -8.90 0.83 -0.99
CA PHE A 157 -8.60 1.14 -2.36
C PHE A 157 -7.48 2.20 -2.42
N HIS A 158 -6.44 1.90 -3.18
CA HIS A 158 -5.24 2.71 -3.31
C HIS A 158 -5.25 3.45 -4.64
N ALA A 159 -5.65 4.73 -4.60
CA ALA A 159 -5.77 5.54 -5.80
C ALA A 159 -4.41 5.76 -6.50
N ILE A 160 -3.32 5.84 -5.74
CA ILE A 160 -1.98 6.04 -6.30
C ILE A 160 -1.50 4.79 -7.04
N GLU A 161 -1.75 3.61 -6.50
CA GLU A 161 -1.40 2.33 -7.15
C GLU A 161 -2.20 2.13 -8.45
N LEU A 162 -3.44 2.64 -8.52
CA LEU A 162 -4.19 2.66 -9.79
C LEU A 162 -3.46 3.51 -10.86
N PHE A 163 -2.91 4.67 -10.48
CA PHE A 163 -2.14 5.49 -11.41
C PHE A 163 -0.84 4.81 -11.83
N ASP A 164 -0.16 4.12 -10.91
CA ASP A 164 1.06 3.38 -11.19
C ASP A 164 0.82 2.19 -12.15
N PHE A 165 -0.26 1.43 -11.93
CA PHE A 165 -0.69 0.40 -12.86
C PHE A 165 -0.84 0.93 -14.30
N PHE A 166 -1.45 2.11 -14.46
CA PHE A 166 -1.61 2.74 -15.78
C PHE A 166 -0.30 3.29 -16.35
N ALA A 167 0.57 3.84 -15.49
CA ALA A 167 1.89 4.32 -15.86
C ALA A 167 2.77 3.18 -16.42
N GLY A 168 2.67 1.98 -15.87
CA GLY A 168 3.46 0.86 -16.34
C GLY A 168 3.14 0.40 -17.77
N PHE A 169 1.97 0.73 -18.36
CA PHE A 169 1.71 0.47 -19.79
C PHE A 169 2.64 1.24 -20.73
N ILE A 170 3.23 2.34 -20.27
CA ILE A 170 4.24 3.13 -21.01
C ILE A 170 5.66 2.91 -20.45
N PHE A 171 5.88 1.83 -19.69
CA PHE A 171 7.14 1.48 -19.03
C PHE A 171 7.62 2.53 -18.02
N PHE A 172 6.68 3.27 -17.43
CA PHE A 172 6.97 4.20 -16.34
C PHE A 172 6.52 3.58 -15.02
N ASP A 173 7.47 3.42 -14.10
CA ASP A 173 7.25 2.90 -12.75
C ASP A 173 7.38 4.08 -11.78
N LEU A 174 6.27 4.46 -11.14
CA LEU A 174 6.25 5.58 -10.18
C LEU A 174 6.82 5.16 -8.83
N LYS A 175 6.73 3.88 -8.49
CA LYS A 175 7.02 3.34 -7.16
C LYS A 175 8.39 2.68 -7.05
N ASP A 176 8.98 2.36 -8.20
CA ASP A 176 10.25 1.65 -8.34
C ASP A 176 10.18 0.27 -7.65
N ASP A 177 9.05 -0.43 -7.81
CA ASP A 177 8.79 -1.74 -7.19
C ASP A 177 8.62 -2.88 -8.21
N ASP A 178 8.87 -2.66 -9.50
CA ASP A 178 8.87 -3.70 -10.53
C ASP A 178 9.79 -4.90 -10.17
N ILE A 179 9.25 -6.12 -10.22
CA ILE A 179 10.04 -7.34 -9.97
C ILE A 179 11.01 -7.58 -11.13
N THR A 180 12.27 -7.88 -10.82
CA THR A 180 13.31 -8.20 -11.81
C THR A 180 13.67 -9.69 -11.77
N MET A 181 14.37 -10.17 -12.81
CA MET A 181 14.83 -11.57 -12.86
C MET A 181 15.77 -11.95 -11.71
N ASN A 182 16.49 -10.98 -11.14
CA ASN A 182 17.36 -11.22 -9.99
C ASN A 182 16.56 -11.57 -8.73
N ASP A 183 15.35 -11.02 -8.59
CA ASP A 183 14.48 -11.23 -7.43
C ASP A 183 13.85 -12.63 -7.41
N LEU A 184 13.81 -13.30 -8.57
CA LEU A 184 13.31 -14.68 -8.71
C LEU A 184 14.38 -15.75 -8.46
N SER A 185 15.66 -15.35 -8.37
CA SER A 185 16.80 -16.26 -8.27
C SER A 185 17.34 -16.47 -6.84
N ASN A 186 16.79 -15.75 -5.87
CA ASN A 186 17.08 -15.88 -4.43
C ASN A 186 15.91 -16.58 -3.71
#